data_AF-A0A5S9MGV0-F1
#
_entry.id   AF-A0A5S9MGV0-F1
#
_cell.length_a   1.000
_cell.length_b   1.000
_cell.length_c   1.000
_cell.angle_alpha   90.00
_cell.angle_beta   90.00
_cell.angle_gamma   90.00
#
_symmetry.space_group_name_H-M   'P 1'
#
loop_
_entity.id
_entity.type
_entity.pdbx_description
1 polymer ?
#
loop_
_entity_poly.entity_id
_entity_poly.type
_entity_poly.pdbx_seq_one_letter_code
_entity_poly.pdbx_strand_id
1 'polypeptide(L)'
;MNRLSFGVQTFEDDLLKKIGRVHQKKDVLTSFERARAVGFDNISLDLMFGLPHQEKHHVMNSLETAFSLGAEHYSVYSLIVEPKTVFYNLMQKENFIYRRKNVRLKCMSL
;
A
#
# COMPACT_ATOMS: atom_id res chain seq x y z
N MET A 1 -18.92 15.11 1.98
CA MET A 1 -17.88 14.09 1.68
C MET A 1 -16.72 14.42 2.60
N ASN A 2 -16.52 13.68 3.70
CA ASN A 2 -15.65 14.14 4.81
C ASN A 2 -14.44 13.23 5.05
N ARG A 3 -14.06 12.34 4.11
CA ARG A 3 -12.92 11.43 4.24
C ARG A 3 -11.94 11.59 3.09
N LEU A 4 -10.65 11.66 3.40
CA LEU A 4 -9.56 11.71 2.42
C LEU A 4 -8.82 10.36 2.41
N SER A 5 -8.71 9.71 1.25
CA SER A 5 -7.98 8.43 1.12
C SER A 5 -6.64 8.62 0.45
N PHE A 6 -5.61 8.00 1.02
CA PHE A 6 -4.26 7.94 0.48
C PHE A 6 -3.98 6.53 -0.02
N GLY A 7 -3.85 6.41 -1.34
CA GLY A 7 -3.33 5.19 -1.95
C GLY A 7 -1.82 5.09 -1.75
N VAL A 8 -1.37 4.63 -0.59
CA VAL A 8 0.05 4.49 -0.23
C VAL A 8 0.69 3.26 -0.87
N GLN A 9 -0.02 2.12 -0.89
CA GLN A 9 0.47 0.79 -1.25
C GLN A 9 1.63 0.26 -0.38
N THR A 10 2.77 0.93 -0.30
CA THR A 10 3.92 0.55 0.54
C THR A 10 4.80 1.76 0.80
N PHE A 11 5.52 1.77 1.92
CA PHE A 11 6.51 2.81 2.24
C PHE A 11 7.93 2.48 1.76
N GLU A 12 8.05 1.48 0.88
CA GLU A 12 9.30 1.04 0.28
C GLU A 12 9.42 1.58 -1.15
N ASP A 13 10.25 2.60 -1.35
CA ASP A 13 10.34 3.34 -2.63
C ASP A 13 10.75 2.44 -3.81
N ASP A 14 11.63 1.46 -3.57
CA ASP A 14 12.01 0.48 -4.59
C ASP A 14 10.84 -0.40 -5.03
N LEU A 15 9.95 -0.75 -4.11
CA LEU A 15 8.75 -1.52 -4.43
C LEU A 15 7.74 -0.65 -5.18
N LEU A 16 7.54 0.61 -4.76
CA LEU A 16 6.70 1.58 -5.48
C LEU A 16 7.13 1.74 -6.93
N LYS A 17 8.43 1.90 -7.18
CA LYS A 17 9.00 1.99 -8.52
C LYS A 17 8.75 0.73 -9.35
N LYS A 18 8.94 -0.46 -8.76
CA LYS A 18 8.70 -1.76 -9.44
C LYS A 18 7.24 -1.96 -9.83
N ILE A 19 6.31 -1.38 -9.07
CA ILE A 19 4.87 -1.42 -9.39
C ILE A 19 4.38 -0.23 -10.23
N GLY A 20 5.30 0.60 -10.75
CA GLY A 20 5.01 1.70 -11.66
C GLY A 20 4.43 2.95 -10.99
N ARG A 21 4.59 3.11 -9.67
CA ARG A 21 4.21 4.35 -8.98
C ARG A 21 5.31 5.40 -9.15
N VAL A 22 4.87 6.65 -9.29
CA VAL A 22 5.75 7.83 -9.45
C VAL A 22 5.97 8.59 -8.14
N HIS A 23 5.15 8.33 -7.12
CA HIS A 23 5.33 8.90 -5.78
C HIS A 23 6.30 8.06 -4.95
N GLN A 24 6.87 8.68 -3.93
CA GLN A 24 7.74 8.09 -2.92
C GLN A 24 7.12 8.23 -1.53
N LYS A 25 7.68 7.52 -0.53
CA LYS A 25 7.35 7.63 0.88
C LYS A 25 7.24 9.09 1.33
N LYS A 26 8.23 9.92 0.99
CA LYS A 26 8.24 11.34 1.37
C LYS A 26 7.00 12.11 0.89
N ASP A 27 6.50 11.79 -0.29
CA ASP A 27 5.36 12.50 -0.89
C ASP A 27 4.08 12.18 -0.12
N VAL A 28 3.94 10.92 0.34
CA VAL A 28 2.85 10.49 1.22
C VAL A 28 2.94 11.21 2.56
N LEU A 29 4.12 11.23 3.21
CA LEU A 29 4.32 11.88 4.50
C LEU A 29 3.97 13.37 4.44
N THR A 30 4.55 14.09 3.48
CA THR A 30 4.28 15.52 3.29
C THR A 30 2.80 15.79 2.98
N SER A 31 2.17 14.95 2.17
CA SER A 31 0.76 15.13 1.83
C SER A 31 -0.17 14.83 3.01
N PHE A 32 0.18 13.86 3.85
CA PHE A 32 -0.54 13.54 5.08
C PHE A 32 -0.46 14.70 6.08
N GLU A 33 0.74 15.24 6.32
CA GLU A 33 0.93 16.41 7.19
C GLU A 33 0.13 17.62 6.70
N ARG A 34 0.15 17.87 5.39
CA ARG A 34 -0.64 18.96 4.79
C ARG A 34 -2.14 18.74 4.96
N ALA A 35 -2.62 17.52 4.76
CA ALA A 35 -4.03 17.18 4.96
C ALA A 35 -4.46 17.46 6.41
N ARG A 36 -3.66 17.06 7.40
CA ARG A 36 -3.89 17.39 8.80
C ARG A 36 -3.88 18.91 9.05
N ALA A 37 -2.90 19.62 8.50
CA ALA A 37 -2.77 21.06 8.69
C ALA A 37 -3.96 21.87 8.15
N VAL A 38 -4.63 21.38 7.09
CA VAL A 38 -5.83 22.03 6.54
C VAL A 38 -7.14 21.56 7.18
N GLY A 39 -7.08 20.69 8.21
CA GLY A 39 -8.24 20.26 8.99
C GLY A 39 -8.93 18.97 8.49
N PHE A 40 -8.25 18.12 7.72
CA PHE A 40 -8.77 16.77 7.47
C PHE A 40 -8.50 15.86 8.66
N ASP A 41 -9.56 15.58 9.42
CA ASP A 41 -9.50 14.69 10.58
C ASP A 41 -9.89 13.25 10.28
N ASN A 42 -10.38 12.94 9.08
CA ASN A 42 -10.77 11.59 8.71
C ASN A 42 -9.97 11.16 7.48
N ILE A 43 -8.85 10.50 7.74
CA ILE A 43 -7.88 10.06 6.74
C ILE A 43 -7.82 8.53 6.73
N SER A 44 -7.87 7.94 5.53
CA SER A 44 -7.61 6.52 5.31
C SER A 44 -6.29 6.28 4.59
N LEU A 45 -5.50 5.30 5.05
CA LEU A 45 -4.29 4.83 4.37
C LEU A 45 -4.52 3.43 3.79
N ASP A 46 -4.35 3.31 2.47
CA ASP A 46 -4.53 2.05 1.74
C ASP A 46 -3.17 1.42 1.41
N LEU A 47 -2.89 0.27 2.02
CA LEU A 47 -1.65 -0.49 1.91
C LEU A 47 -1.87 -1.79 1.12
N MET A 48 -0.79 -2.32 0.55
CA MET A 48 -0.80 -3.54 -0.25
C MET A 48 0.31 -4.50 0.21
N PHE A 49 0.00 -5.80 0.22
CA PHE A 49 0.97 -6.87 0.40
C PHE A 49 0.91 -7.89 -0.75
N GLY A 50 1.98 -8.68 -0.89
CA GLY A 50 2.18 -9.56 -2.04
C GLY A 50 2.70 -8.83 -3.28
N LEU A 51 3.36 -7.68 -3.12
CA LEU A 51 3.96 -6.95 -4.24
C LEU A 51 5.18 -7.69 -4.81
N PRO A 52 5.57 -7.45 -6.08
CA PRO A 52 6.77 -8.03 -6.67
C PRO A 52 8.00 -7.74 -5.82
N HIS A 53 8.76 -8.79 -5.49
CA HIS A 53 9.97 -8.71 -4.65
C HIS A 53 9.73 -8.20 -3.22
N GLN A 54 8.48 -8.15 -2.75
CA GLN A 54 8.18 -7.79 -1.38
C GLN A 54 8.52 -8.96 -0.44
N GLU A 55 9.11 -8.59 0.69
CA GLU A 55 9.47 -9.52 1.76
C GLU A 55 8.67 -9.18 3.01
N LYS A 56 8.72 -10.07 4.01
CA LYS A 56 8.00 -9.86 5.26
C LYS A 56 8.40 -8.53 5.94
N HIS A 57 9.69 -8.19 5.95
CA HIS A 57 10.17 -6.99 6.62
C HIS A 57 9.63 -5.71 5.95
N HIS A 58 9.55 -5.66 4.63
CA HIS A 58 8.93 -4.56 3.87
C HIS A 58 7.48 -4.29 4.29
N VAL A 59 6.70 -5.36 4.53
CA VAL A 59 5.31 -5.23 5.01
C VAL A 59 5.28 -4.68 6.43
N MET A 60 6.13 -5.21 7.32
CA MET A 60 6.19 -4.75 8.71
C MET A 60 6.61 -3.27 8.80
N ASN A 61 7.66 -2.88 8.09
CA ASN A 61 8.11 -1.48 8.01
C ASN A 61 7.00 -0.54 7.51
N SER A 62 6.25 -0.99 6.50
CA SER A 62 5.14 -0.21 5.94
C SER A 62 3.99 -0.06 6.95
N LEU A 63 3.67 -1.11 7.71
CA LEU A 63 2.65 -1.06 8.76
C LEU A 63 3.08 -0.16 9.92
N GLU A 64 4.32 -0.30 10.40
CA GLU A 64 4.88 0.56 11.46
C GLU A 64 4.87 2.03 11.05
N THR A 65 5.32 2.33 9.82
CA THR A 65 5.26 3.70 9.29
C THR A 65 3.83 4.20 9.21
N ALA A 66 2.88 3.39 8.69
CA ALA A 66 1.48 3.78 8.60
C ALA A 66 0.91 4.13 9.98
N PHE A 67 1.09 3.25 10.96
CA PHE A 67 0.56 3.47 12.31
C PHE A 67 1.19 4.66 13.02
N SER A 68 2.45 4.98 12.73
CA SER A 68 3.11 6.18 13.27
C SER A 68 2.45 7.49 12.80
N LEU A 69 1.71 7.47 11.69
CA LEU A 69 0.99 8.64 11.18
C LEU A 69 -0.33 8.89 11.91
N GLY A 70 -0.87 7.89 12.63
CA GLY A 70 -2.10 8.05 13.40
C GLY A 70 -3.32 8.41 12.55
N ALA A 71 -3.45 7.83 11.35
CA ALA A 71 -4.67 7.92 10.54
C ALA A 71 -5.85 7.19 11.21
N GLU A 72 -7.06 7.56 10.85
CA GLU A 72 -8.31 7.03 11.43
C GLU A 72 -8.62 5.64 10.90
N HIS A 73 -8.24 5.35 9.66
CA HIS A 73 -8.54 4.09 9.00
C HIS A 73 -7.34 3.55 8.24
N TYR A 74 -7.14 2.24 8.32
CA TYR A 74 -6.10 1.51 7.60
C TYR A 74 -6.73 0.36 6.83
N SER A 75 -6.46 0.29 5.54
CA SER A 75 -6.91 -0.82 4.69
C SER A 75 -5.68 -1.56 4.18
N VAL A 76 -5.72 -2.89 4.21
CA VAL A 76 -4.60 -3.73 3.74
C VAL A 76 -5.12 -4.75 2.75
N TYR A 77 -4.63 -4.70 1.52
CA TYR A 77 -5.09 -5.53 0.41
C TYR A 77 -3.99 -6.46 -0.09
N SER A 78 -4.35 -7.68 -0.49
CA SER A 78 -3.44 -8.52 -1.28
C SER A 78 -3.39 -8.02 -2.72
N LEU A 79 -2.21 -8.09 -3.34
CA LEU A 79 -2.11 -7.91 -4.79
C LEU A 79 -2.85 -9.06 -5.49
N ILE A 80 -3.90 -8.69 -6.22
CA ILE A 80 -4.63 -9.59 -7.11
C ILE A 80 -4.07 -9.37 -8.52
N VAL A 81 -3.57 -10.43 -9.13
CA VAL A 81 -3.09 -10.39 -10.51
C VAL A 81 -4.17 -10.93 -11.43
N GLU A 82 -4.74 -10.05 -12.25
CA GLU A 82 -5.73 -10.41 -13.25
C GLU A 82 -5.08 -10.64 -14.62
N PRO A 83 -5.63 -11.53 -15.47
CA PRO A 83 -5.15 -11.73 -16.83
C PRO A 83 -5.07 -10.41 -17.61
N LYS A 84 -4.03 -10.25 -18.44
CA LYS A 84 -3.77 -9.05 -19.28
C LYS A 84 -3.38 -7.77 -18.51
N THR A 85 -3.14 -7.83 -17.21
CA THR A 85 -2.57 -6.70 -16.47
C THR A 85 -1.06 -6.57 -16.68
N VAL A 86 -0.49 -5.39 -16.40
CA VAL A 86 0.97 -5.20 -16.37
C VAL A 86 1.63 -6.20 -15.42
N PHE A 87 1.00 -6.47 -14.28
CA PHE A 87 1.47 -7.49 -13.34
C PHE A 87 1.42 -8.89 -13.94
N TYR A 88 0.38 -9.25 -14.68
CA TYR A 88 0.31 -10.55 -15.38
C TYR A 88 1.47 -10.74 -16.37
N ASN A 89 1.84 -9.69 -17.11
CA ASN A 89 2.99 -9.73 -18.02
C ASN A 89 4.32 -9.82 -17.27
N LEU A 90 4.45 -9.15 -16.12
CA LEU A 90 5.61 -9.26 -15.23
C LEU A 90 5.70 -10.65 -14.56
N MET A 91 4.57 -11.29 -14.26
CA MET A 91 4.53 -12.66 -13.75
C MET A 91 5.09 -13.67 -14.75
N GLN A 92 4.71 -13.53 -16.03
CA GLN A 92 5.09 -14.49 -17.08
C GLN A 92 6.57 -14.40 -17.49
N LYS A 93 7.26 -13.28 -17.19
CA LYS A 93 8.67 -13.05 -17.55
C LYS A 93 9.69 -13.58 -16.51
N GLU A 94 9.29 -14.52 -15.65
CA GLU A 94 10.16 -15.22 -14.68
C GLU A 94 10.89 -14.36 -13.63
N ASN A 95 10.22 -13.39 -13.01
CA ASN A 95 10.76 -12.69 -11.82
C ASN A 95 9.77 -12.58 -10.65
N PHE A 96 8.70 -13.36 -10.66
CA PHE A 96 7.60 -13.22 -9.70
C PHE A 96 7.19 -14.56 -9.10
N ILE A 97 7.64 -14.83 -7.87
CA ILE A 97 7.07 -15.92 -7.07
C ILE A 97 5.75 -15.42 -6.47
N TYR A 98 4.65 -15.59 -7.20
CA TYR A 98 3.31 -15.38 -6.65
C TYR A 98 2.95 -16.52 -5.71
N ARG A 99 3.18 -16.33 -4.41
CA ARG A 99 2.53 -17.19 -3.42
C ARG A 99 1.09 -16.75 -3.28
N ARG A 100 0.19 -17.38 -4.04
CA ARG A 100 -1.26 -17.29 -3.87
C ARG A 100 -1.63 -17.81 -2.47
N LYS A 101 -1.51 -16.96 -1.46
CA LYS A 101 -2.05 -17.24 -0.14
C LYS A 101 -3.52 -16.82 -0.18
N ASN A 102 -4.42 -17.76 0.07
CA ASN A 102 -5.83 -17.47 0.38
C ASN A 102 -5.87 -16.70 1.70
N VAL A 103 -5.53 -15.41 1.67
CA VAL A 103 -5.64 -14.51 2.82
C VAL A 103 -7.04 -13.89 2.75
N ARG A 104 -7.98 -14.51 3.45
CA ARG A 104 -9.29 -13.90 3.71
C ARG A 104 -9.11 -12.91 4.86
N LEU A 105 -8.71 -11.67 4.55
CA LEU A 105 -8.73 -10.57 5.51
C LEU A 105 -10.19 -10.19 5.75
N LYS A 106 -10.73 -10.59 6.91
CA LYS A 106 -11.89 -9.91 7.48
C LYS A 106 -11.37 -8.55 7.93
N CYS A 107 -11.78 -7.47 7.27
CA CYS A 107 -11.73 -6.14 7.87
C CYS A 107 -12.49 -6.23 9.20
N MET A 108 -11.78 -6.19 10.33
CA MET A 108 -12.39 -5.79 11.58
C MET A 108 -12.43 -4.27 11.53
N SER A 109 -13.61 -3.75 11.19
CA SER A 109 -13.98 -2.42 11.67
C SER A 109 -14.05 -2.54 13.19
N LEU A 110 -13.07 -1.95 13.88
CA LEU A 110 -13.20 -1.65 15.31
C LEU A 110 -14.25 -0.55 15.48
#